data_AF-A0A255HYA3-F1
#
_entry.id   AF-A0A255HYA3-F1
#
_cell.length_a   1.000
_cell.length_b   1.000
_cell.length_c   1.000
_cell.angle_alpha   90.00
_cell.angle_beta   90.00
_cell.angle_gamma   90.00
#
_symmetry.space_group_name_H-M   'P 1'
#
loop_
_entity.id
_entity.type
_entity.pdbx_description
1 polymer ?
#
loop_
_entity_poly.entity_id
_entity_poly.type
_entity_poly.pdbx_seq_one_letter_code
_entity_poly.pdbx_strand_id
1 'polypeptide(L)' 'MNTFLSAVQQFVKDEDGITAIEYGLIAALMATAITAGFLLIKTNLLSVLTQISTNLVLTP' A
#
# COMPACT_ATOMS: atom_id res chain seq x y z
N MET A 1 0.45 -44.19 -14.72
CA MET A 1 1.60 -43.72 -13.91
C MET A 1 2.18 -42.43 -14.52
N ASN A 2 1.37 -41.40 -14.77
CA ASN A 2 1.84 -40.14 -15.38
C ASN A 2 1.36 -38.91 -14.59
N THR A 3 0.53 -39.11 -13.57
CA THR A 3 -0.11 -38.07 -12.76
C THR A 3 0.90 -37.23 -11.97
N PHE A 4 1.96 -37.84 -11.47
CA PHE A 4 3.05 -37.13 -10.77
C PHE A 4 3.83 -36.21 -11.72
N LEU A 5 4.20 -36.71 -12.90
CA LEU A 5 4.87 -35.91 -13.93
C LEU A 5 3.97 -34.76 -14.43
N SER A 6 2.68 -35.01 -14.61
CA SER A 6 1.71 -33.96 -14.96
C SER A 6 1.55 -32.92 -13.86
N ALA A 7 1.51 -33.31 -12.59
CA ALA A 7 1.45 -32.37 -11.46
C ALA A 7 2.70 -31.47 -11.38
N VAL A 8 3.88 -32.03 -11.61
CA VAL A 8 5.14 -31.27 -11.67
C VAL A 8 5.17 -30.35 -12.90
N GLN A 9 4.71 -30.80 -14.06
CA GLN A 9 4.58 -29.94 -15.24
C GLN A 9 3.60 -28.80 -15.04
N GLN A 10 2.50 -29.04 -14.33
CA GLN A 10 1.48 -28.03 -14.05
C GLN A 10 1.96 -27.00 -13.03
N PHE A 11 2.71 -27.42 -12.01
CA PHE A 11 3.38 -26.52 -11.06
C PHE A 11 4.45 -25.63 -11.72
N VAL A 12 5.22 -26.17 -12.67
CA VAL A 12 6.19 -25.37 -13.46
C VAL A 12 5.47 -24.39 -14.41
N LYS A 13 4.24 -24.70 -14.81
CA LYS A 13 3.38 -23.85 -15.66
C LYS A 13 2.54 -22.83 -14.89
N ASP A 14 2.43 -22.97 -13.57
CA ASP A 14 1.78 -21.98 -12.70
C ASP A 14 2.71 -20.77 -12.54
N GLU A 15 2.72 -19.91 -13.54
CA GLU A 15 3.41 -18.61 -13.54
C GLU A 15 2.71 -17.57 -12.62
N ASP A 16 1.56 -17.92 -12.04
CA ASP A 16 0.79 -17.11 -11.09
C ASP A 16 1.61 -16.70 -9.85
N GLY A 17 2.66 -17.46 -9.49
CA GLY A 17 3.58 -17.09 -8.42
C GLY A 17 4.62 -16.04 -8.82
N ILE A 18 4.99 -15.97 -10.09
CA ILE A 18 6.00 -15.05 -10.63
C ILE A 18 5.37 -13.67 -10.88
N THR A 19 4.10 -13.65 -11.31
CA THR A 19 3.32 -12.42 -11.48
C THR A 19 3.10 -11.67 -10.17
N ALA A 20 2.99 -12.38 -9.03
CA ALA A 20 2.86 -11.74 -7.71
C ALA A 20 4.09 -10.90 -7.30
N ILE A 21 5.29 -11.25 -7.76
CA ILE A 21 6.52 -10.49 -7.46
C ILE A 21 6.59 -9.22 -8.30
N GLU A 22 6.18 -9.27 -9.56
CA GLU A 22 6.17 -8.12 -10.46
C GLU A 22 5.14 -7.07 -10.04
N TYR A 23 3.91 -7.51 -9.73
CA TYR A 23 2.89 -6.63 -9.16
C TYR A 23 3.21 -6.22 -7.72
N GLY A 24 3.99 -7.03 -6.98
CA GLY A 24 4.48 -6.70 -5.65
C GLY A 24 5.38 -5.46 -5.63
N LEU A 25 6.26 -5.31 -6.62
CA LEU A 25 7.13 -4.12 -6.74
C LEU A 25 6.32 -2.86 -7.06
N ILE A 26 5.36 -2.95 -7.97
CA ILE A 26 4.46 -1.83 -8.31
C ILE A 26 3.61 -1.47 -7.10
N ALA A 27 3.07 -2.45 -6.37
CA ALA A 27 2.31 -2.24 -5.15
C ALA A 27 3.15 -1.53 -4.07
N ALA A 28 4.41 -1.92 -3.88
CA ALA A 28 5.32 -1.27 -2.95
C ALA A 28 5.63 0.19 -3.33
N LEU A 29 5.85 0.48 -4.62
CA LEU A 29 6.05 1.84 -5.13
C LEU A 29 4.81 2.70 -4.93
N MET A 30 3.62 2.18 -5.26
CA MET A 30 2.34 2.86 -5.09
C MET A 30 2.06 3.15 -3.61
N ALA A 31 2.24 2.16 -2.74
CA ALA A 31 2.07 2.32 -1.30
C ALA A 31 3.00 3.42 -0.76
N THR A 32 4.28 3.42 -1.16
CA THR A 32 5.25 4.43 -0.75
C THR A 32 4.85 5.83 -1.20
N ALA A 33 4.42 6.00 -2.45
CA ALA A 33 3.97 7.28 -2.99
C ALA A 33 2.72 7.81 -2.25
N ILE A 34 1.76 6.93 -1.97
CA ILE A 34 0.56 7.27 -1.19
C ILE A 34 0.98 7.70 0.21
N THR A 35 1.80 6.92 0.92
CA THR A 35 2.27 7.27 2.28
C THR A 35 2.97 8.63 2.31
N ALA A 36 3.82 8.92 1.32
CA ALA A 36 4.48 10.23 1.19
C ALA A 36 3.47 11.37 0.99
N GLY A 37 2.46 11.18 0.14
CA GLY A 37 1.38 12.15 -0.05
C GLY A 37 0.57 12.41 1.22
N PHE A 38 0.25 11.36 1.97
CA PHE A 38 -0.48 11.49 3.25
C PHE A 38 0.33 12.24 4.32
N LEU A 39 1.66 12.17 4.30
CA LEU A 39 2.51 12.92 5.22
C LEU A 39 2.35 14.44 5.05
N LEU A 40 2.21 14.92 3.80
CA LEU A 40 1.99 16.33 3.49
C LEU A 40 0.60 16.80 3.96
N ILE A 41 -0.43 15.98 3.70
CA ILE A 41 -1.81 16.27 4.11
C ILE A 41 -1.92 16.30 5.64
N LYS A 42 -1.27 15.35 6.34
CA LYS A 42 -1.28 15.25 7.80
C LYS A 42 -0.86 16.56 8.47
N THR A 43 0.25 17.15 8.04
CA THR A 43 0.78 18.39 8.65
C THR A 43 -0.20 19.55 8.50
N ASN A 44 -0.74 19.74 7.31
CA ASN A 44 -1.68 20.82 7.04
C ASN A 44 -3.00 20.63 7.80
N LEU A 45 -3.52 19.41 7.83
CA LEU A 45 -4.74 19.07 8.56
C LEU A 45 -4.58 19.30 10.06
N LEU A 46 -3.47 18.83 10.65
CA LEU A 46 -3.16 19.06 12.06
C LEU A 46 -3.04 20.55 12.38
N SER A 47 -2.42 21.34 11.51
CA SER A 47 -2.32 22.79 11.68
C SER A 47 -3.70 23.45 11.75
N VAL A 48 -4.60 23.14 10.82
CA VAL A 48 -5.96 23.69 10.80
C VAL A 48 -6.75 23.25 12.03
N LEU A 49 -6.72 21.96 12.40
CA LEU A 49 -7.42 21.47 13.58
C LEU A 49 -6.87 22.09 14.88
N THR A 50 -5.56 22.33 14.95
CA THR A 50 -4.93 23.02 16.08
C THR A 50 -5.37 24.48 16.17
N GLN A 51 -5.48 25.18 15.03
CA GLN A 51 -6.02 26.55 15.01
C GLN A 51 -7.47 26.59 15.48
N ILE A 52 -8.31 25.68 15.01
CA ILE A 52 -9.71 25.56 15.47
C ILE A 52 -9.73 25.32 16.98
N SER A 53 -8.97 24.34 17.48
CA SER A 53 -8.90 24.04 18.91
C SER A 53 -8.43 25.24 19.73
N THR A 54 -7.42 25.96 19.25
CA THR A 54 -6.89 27.16 19.92
C THR A 54 -7.96 28.25 19.98
N ASN A 55 -8.65 28.51 18.88
CA ASN A 55 -9.69 29.53 18.83
C ASN A 55 -10.90 29.21 19.73
N LEU A 56 -11.27 27.94 19.86
CA LEU A 56 -12.34 27.50 20.76
C LEU A 56 -11.95 27.58 22.24
N VAL A 57 -10.66 27.45 22.55
CA VAL A 57 -10.12 27.58 23.93
C VAL A 57 -9.89 29.03 24.32
N LEU A 58 -9.48 29.88 23.37
CA LEU A 58 -9.19 31.31 23.60
C LEU A 58 -10.42 32.22 23.45
N THR A 59 -11.59 31.69 23.10
CA THR A 59 -12.87 32.40 23.27
C THR A 59 -13.23 32.47 24.77
N PRO A 60 -13.21 33.67 25.40
CA PRO A 60 -13.73 33.83 26.76
C PRO A 60 -15.25 33.61 26.84
#